data_AF-X6D4A2-F1
#
_entry.id   AF-X6D4A2-F1
#
_cell.length_a   1.000
_cell.length_b   1.000
_cell.length_c   1.000
_cell.angle_alpha   90.00
_cell.angle_beta   90.00
_cell.angle_gamma   90.00
#
_symmetry.space_group_name_H-M   'P 1'
#
loop_
_entity.id
_entity.type
_entity.pdbx_description
1 polymer ?
#
loop_
_entity_poly.entity_id
_entity_poly.type
_entity_poly.pdbx_seq_one_letter_code
_entity_poly.pdbx_strand_id
1 'polypeptide(L)'
;MAAGNPELQRNQGESPEESARSIETEMAGFLGAVLKDRESMYRSAGEALQPLMLLFDVALLQVCDMSHFSFQHAGGRARIIWPGVHLPKRPRPNDVFYVLTSNLAQAMQAFRLLILHGFESQARAAFRGVVEIADLVIMVLADEVTYRAYVKSFEDGKASYQHWKKHLSPGVIRASLSKFEADDRIAIPIDMTPEELRKDNYAWLSRFVHVDYAAHVVAAHPSHPDGQWQRLAMLGNVGEISKATLAHSLIYLWISLLRLEKLLFAKHGWDRLRGDRNRTWFRYRARALDELFLAYLPTFWEEDPPLGLDG
;
A
#
# COMPACT_ATOMS: atom_id res chain seq x y z
N MET A 1 -14.60 -31.96 27.12
CA MET A 1 -13.15 -32.27 26.93
C MET A 1 -12.28 -31.75 28.08
N ALA A 2 -12.58 -30.61 28.73
CA ALA A 2 -11.88 -30.17 29.95
C ALA A 2 -12.16 -31.04 31.19
N ALA A 3 -13.36 -31.63 31.28
CA ALA A 3 -13.82 -32.49 32.39
C ALA A 3 -12.92 -33.69 32.73
N GLY A 4 -12.15 -34.20 31.75
CA GLY A 4 -11.29 -35.38 31.92
C GLY A 4 -9.83 -35.05 32.21
N ASN A 5 -9.46 -33.78 32.33
CA ASN A 5 -8.08 -33.33 32.53
C ASN A 5 -8.03 -32.37 33.73
N PRO A 6 -7.88 -32.89 34.97
CA PRO A 6 -7.87 -32.09 36.20
C PRO A 6 -6.80 -30.99 36.20
N GLU A 7 -5.71 -31.19 35.46
CA GLU A 7 -4.60 -30.24 35.31
C GLU A 7 -4.94 -29.03 34.43
N LEU A 8 -6.05 -29.10 33.69
CA LEU A 8 -6.58 -27.98 32.89
C LEU A 8 -7.70 -27.23 33.62
N GLN A 9 -8.04 -27.62 34.86
CA GLN A 9 -8.97 -26.87 35.70
C GLN A 9 -8.27 -25.64 36.28
N ARG A 10 -8.90 -24.48 36.16
CA ARG A 10 -8.34 -23.22 36.65
C ARG A 10 -8.30 -23.21 38.18
N ASN A 11 -9.34 -23.71 38.82
CA ASN A 11 -9.37 -23.97 40.26
C ASN A 11 -9.69 -25.45 40.52
N GLN A 12 -8.99 -26.06 41.49
CA GLN A 12 -9.25 -27.45 41.86
C GLN A 12 -10.69 -27.62 42.35
N GLY A 13 -11.43 -28.55 41.74
CA GLY A 13 -12.80 -28.89 42.14
C GLY A 13 -13.91 -28.16 41.36
N GLU A 14 -13.58 -27.32 40.38
CA GLU A 14 -14.57 -26.73 39.47
C GLU A 14 -15.26 -27.80 38.62
N SER A 15 -16.57 -27.65 38.43
CA SER A 15 -17.29 -28.41 37.42
C SER A 15 -16.78 -28.04 36.02
N PRO A 16 -16.92 -28.93 35.02
CA PRO A 16 -16.57 -28.62 33.63
C PRO A 16 -17.25 -27.35 33.10
N GLU A 17 -18.49 -27.09 33.51
CA GLU A 17 -19.28 -25.91 33.14
C GLU A 17 -18.84 -24.65 33.87
N GLU A 18 -18.36 -24.76 35.11
CA GLU A 18 -17.76 -23.65 35.87
C GLU A 18 -16.42 -23.24 35.27
N SER A 19 -15.56 -24.21 34.95
CA SER A 19 -14.27 -23.98 34.30
C SER A 19 -14.44 -23.36 32.91
N ALA A 20 -15.40 -23.85 32.11
CA ALA A 20 -15.72 -23.25 30.81
C ALA A 20 -16.16 -21.78 30.91
N ARG A 21 -17.08 -21.47 31.84
CA ARG A 21 -17.53 -20.08 32.09
C ARG A 21 -16.41 -19.17 32.57
N SER A 22 -15.49 -19.69 33.39
CA SER A 22 -14.32 -18.92 33.83
C SER A 22 -13.38 -18.59 32.67
N ILE A 23 -13.13 -19.55 31.77
CA ILE A 23 -12.32 -19.34 30.56
C ILE A 23 -12.99 -18.30 29.65
N GLU A 24 -14.29 -18.43 29.40
CA GLU A 24 -15.05 -17.46 28.60
C GLU A 24 -14.98 -16.05 29.17
N THR A 25 -15.12 -15.91 30.50
CA THR A 25 -15.05 -14.62 31.19
C THR A 25 -13.66 -13.99 31.06
N GLU A 26 -12.60 -14.80 31.19
CA GLU A 26 -11.23 -14.34 31.02
C GLU A 26 -10.92 -13.94 29.58
N MET A 27 -11.35 -14.74 28.60
CA MET A 27 -11.22 -14.41 27.18
C MET A 27 -11.96 -13.10 26.86
N ALA A 28 -13.17 -12.92 27.37
CA ALA A 28 -13.94 -11.70 27.19
C ALA A 28 -13.23 -10.47 27.83
N GLY A 29 -12.69 -10.64 29.04
CA GLY A 29 -11.93 -9.59 29.71
C GLY A 29 -10.66 -9.21 28.96
N PHE A 30 -9.88 -10.19 28.51
CA PHE A 30 -8.66 -9.98 27.71
C PHE A 30 -8.98 -9.30 26.38
N LEU A 31 -9.95 -9.83 25.61
CA LEU A 31 -10.37 -9.23 24.33
C LEU A 31 -10.90 -7.80 24.53
N GLY A 32 -11.67 -7.56 25.59
CA GLY A 32 -12.12 -6.21 25.95
C GLY A 32 -10.97 -5.24 26.21
N ALA A 33 -9.93 -5.69 26.92
CA ALA A 33 -8.73 -4.90 27.15
C ALA A 33 -7.94 -4.64 25.85
N VAL A 34 -7.77 -5.65 24.99
CA VAL A 34 -7.16 -5.51 23.65
C VAL A 34 -7.90 -4.45 22.84
N LEU A 35 -9.23 -4.56 22.74
CA LEU A 35 -10.03 -3.66 21.92
C LEU A 35 -9.93 -2.21 22.41
N LYS A 36 -10.02 -1.99 23.72
CA LYS A 36 -9.88 -0.66 24.31
C LYS A 36 -8.51 -0.04 24.04
N ASP A 37 -7.45 -0.84 24.17
CA ASP A 37 -6.09 -0.43 23.83
C ASP A 37 -5.96 -0.08 22.34
N ARG A 38 -6.52 -0.89 21.44
CA ARG A 38 -6.51 -0.64 19.98
C ARG A 38 -7.31 0.58 19.56
N GLU A 39 -8.46 0.85 20.17
CA GLU A 39 -9.25 2.07 19.95
C GLU A 39 -8.48 3.32 20.39
N SER A 40 -7.82 3.26 21.56
CA SER A 40 -6.98 4.35 22.05
C SER A 40 -5.83 4.62 21.08
N MET A 41 -5.16 3.57 20.60
CA MET A 41 -4.08 3.68 19.62
C MET A 41 -4.54 4.28 18.30
N TYR A 42 -5.66 3.83 17.75
CA TYR A 42 -6.17 4.35 16.48
C TYR A 42 -6.46 5.85 16.57
N ARG A 43 -7.01 6.31 17.71
CA ARG A 43 -7.32 7.72 17.93
C ARG A 43 -6.06 8.58 17.99
N SER A 44 -5.04 8.16 18.76
CA SER A 44 -3.79 8.93 18.88
C SER A 44 -2.97 8.90 17.59
N ALA A 45 -2.98 7.78 16.86
CA ALA A 45 -2.31 7.65 15.58
C ALA A 45 -2.82 8.65 14.53
N GLY A 46 -4.14 8.90 14.55
CA GLY A 46 -4.79 9.86 13.65
C GLY A 46 -4.28 11.29 13.79
N GLU A 47 -3.78 11.67 14.97
CA GLU A 47 -3.13 12.96 15.23
C GLU A 47 -1.62 12.88 14.98
N ALA A 48 -0.97 11.82 15.48
CA ALA A 48 0.48 11.64 15.42
C ALA A 48 1.03 11.49 14.00
N LEU A 49 0.25 10.95 13.07
CA LEU A 49 0.64 10.74 11.67
C LEU A 49 0.23 11.91 10.75
N GLN A 50 -0.37 12.98 11.28
CA GLN A 50 -0.63 14.16 10.46
C GLN A 50 0.65 14.97 10.23
N PRO A 51 0.78 15.61 9.06
CA PRO A 51 -0.18 15.64 7.95
C PRO A 51 0.04 14.52 6.91
N LEU A 52 1.02 13.64 7.12
CA LEU A 52 1.35 12.57 6.17
C LEU A 52 0.15 11.65 5.88
N MET A 53 -0.67 11.35 6.89
CA MET A 53 -1.87 10.54 6.70
C MET A 53 -2.91 11.22 5.79
N LEU A 54 -3.06 12.53 5.86
CA LEU A 54 -3.92 13.28 4.95
C LEU A 54 -3.42 13.16 3.51
N LEU A 55 -2.11 13.28 3.27
CA LEU A 55 -1.52 13.11 1.93
C LEU A 55 -1.77 11.71 1.39
N PHE A 56 -1.63 10.70 2.27
CA PHE A 56 -1.93 9.32 1.92
C PHE A 56 -3.40 9.14 1.52
N ASP A 57 -4.32 9.73 2.29
CA ASP A 57 -5.76 9.66 2.03
C ASP A 57 -6.14 10.34 0.70
N VAL A 58 -5.48 11.44 0.34
CA VAL A 58 -5.66 12.09 -0.97
C VAL A 58 -5.12 11.20 -2.10
N ALA A 59 -3.97 10.56 -1.93
CA ALA A 59 -3.41 9.60 -2.89
C ALA A 59 -4.34 8.39 -3.07
N LEU A 60 -4.88 7.84 -1.97
CA LEU A 60 -5.87 6.76 -1.99
C LEU A 60 -7.14 7.19 -2.74
N LEU A 61 -7.66 8.37 -2.43
CA LEU A 61 -8.84 8.91 -3.10
C LEU A 61 -8.64 9.07 -4.61
N GLN A 62 -7.42 9.41 -5.05
CA GLN A 62 -7.07 9.46 -6.47
C GLN A 62 -7.14 8.08 -7.13
N VAL A 63 -6.63 7.03 -6.49
CA VAL A 63 -6.72 5.65 -7.00
C VAL A 63 -8.19 5.16 -6.99
N CYS A 64 -8.95 5.46 -5.94
CA CYS A 64 -10.38 5.17 -5.85
C CYS A 64 -11.17 5.84 -6.99
N ASP A 65 -10.82 7.08 -7.35
CA ASP A 65 -11.42 7.78 -8.49
C ASP A 65 -11.14 7.07 -9.83
N MET A 66 -9.92 6.56 -10.02
CA MET A 66 -9.58 5.76 -11.21
C MET A 66 -10.40 4.47 -11.28
N SER A 67 -10.52 3.75 -10.16
CA SER A 67 -11.35 2.54 -10.07
C SER A 67 -12.82 2.85 -10.34
N HIS A 68 -13.37 3.86 -9.66
CA HIS A 68 -14.76 4.27 -9.84
C HIS A 68 -15.07 4.69 -11.28
N PHE A 69 -14.19 5.48 -11.91
CA PHE A 69 -14.33 5.84 -13.31
C PHE A 69 -14.36 4.60 -14.22
N SER A 70 -13.51 3.62 -13.92
CA SER A 70 -13.45 2.35 -14.66
C SER A 70 -14.70 1.51 -14.48
N PHE A 71 -15.23 1.47 -13.26
CA PHE A 71 -16.48 0.80 -12.91
C PHE A 71 -17.66 1.41 -13.65
N GLN A 72 -17.77 2.74 -13.69
CA GLN A 72 -18.81 3.44 -14.45
C GLN A 72 -18.78 3.13 -15.96
N HIS A 73 -17.60 2.81 -16.48
CA HIS A 73 -17.39 2.46 -17.89
C HIS A 73 -17.27 0.94 -18.10
N ALA A 74 -17.43 0.13 -17.06
CA ALA A 74 -17.49 -1.32 -17.18
C ALA A 74 -18.78 -1.67 -17.94
N GLY A 75 -18.68 -2.46 -19.01
CA GLY A 75 -19.84 -2.67 -19.90
C GLY A 75 -19.93 -1.72 -21.09
N GLY A 76 -19.28 -0.55 -21.01
CA GLY A 76 -19.36 0.47 -22.04
C GLY A 76 -18.68 0.07 -23.36
N ARG A 77 -19.12 0.70 -24.45
CA ARG A 77 -18.47 0.58 -25.78
C ARG A 77 -17.14 1.34 -25.84
N ALA A 78 -17.02 2.42 -25.08
CA ALA A 78 -15.79 3.21 -25.01
C ALA A 78 -14.72 2.47 -24.19
N ARG A 79 -13.53 2.30 -24.78
CA ARG A 79 -12.38 1.72 -24.08
C ARG A 79 -11.59 2.82 -23.39
N ILE A 80 -11.44 2.69 -22.07
CA ILE A 80 -10.72 3.67 -21.24
C ILE A 80 -9.20 3.45 -21.27
N ILE A 81 -8.76 2.24 -21.63
CA ILE A 81 -7.34 1.93 -21.88
C ILE A 81 -7.22 1.21 -23.22
N TRP A 82 -6.07 1.41 -23.87
CA TRP A 82 -5.79 0.90 -25.22
C TRP A 82 -6.89 1.24 -26.26
N PRO A 83 -7.31 2.51 -26.37
CA PRO A 83 -8.26 2.91 -27.40
C PRO A 83 -7.65 2.64 -28.79
N GLY A 84 -8.43 2.08 -29.71
CA GLY A 84 -7.98 1.80 -31.08
C GLY A 84 -7.09 0.57 -31.26
N VAL A 85 -6.63 -0.08 -30.20
CA VAL A 85 -5.79 -1.30 -30.30
C VAL A 85 -6.66 -2.54 -30.47
N HIS A 86 -6.26 -3.47 -31.35
CA HIS A 86 -6.97 -4.75 -31.51
C HIS A 86 -6.62 -5.74 -30.39
N LEU A 87 -7.32 -5.59 -29.25
CA LEU A 87 -7.22 -6.48 -28.09
C LEU A 87 -8.30 -7.59 -28.13
N PRO A 88 -8.07 -8.72 -27.43
CA PRO A 88 -9.08 -9.76 -27.25
C PRO A 88 -10.42 -9.20 -26.74
N LYS A 89 -11.53 -9.84 -27.13
CA LYS A 89 -12.88 -9.43 -26.68
C LYS A 89 -13.06 -9.58 -25.16
N ARG A 90 -12.38 -10.57 -24.55
CA ARG A 90 -12.40 -10.82 -23.10
C ARG A 90 -11.00 -11.19 -22.59
N PRO A 91 -10.63 -10.76 -21.37
CA PRO A 91 -11.34 -9.78 -20.55
C PRO A 91 -11.35 -8.40 -21.24
N ARG A 92 -12.38 -7.58 -20.98
CA ARG A 92 -12.44 -6.24 -21.59
C ARG A 92 -11.39 -5.35 -20.93
N PRO A 93 -10.73 -4.44 -21.68
CA PRO A 93 -9.69 -3.59 -21.10
C PRO A 93 -10.16 -2.74 -19.92
N ASN A 94 -11.41 -2.27 -19.94
CA ASN A 94 -11.98 -1.51 -18.81
C ASN A 94 -12.10 -2.38 -17.54
N ASP A 95 -12.47 -3.65 -17.67
CA ASP A 95 -12.59 -4.57 -16.54
C ASP A 95 -11.20 -4.86 -15.95
N VAL A 96 -10.20 -5.03 -16.81
CA VAL A 96 -8.79 -5.22 -16.42
C VAL A 96 -8.29 -4.02 -15.61
N PHE A 97 -8.53 -2.82 -16.11
CA PHE A 97 -8.11 -1.60 -15.43
C PHE A 97 -8.87 -1.37 -14.11
N TYR A 98 -10.17 -1.66 -14.06
CA TYR A 98 -10.95 -1.65 -12.82
C TYR A 98 -10.39 -2.63 -11.78
N VAL A 99 -10.08 -3.87 -12.17
CA VAL A 99 -9.53 -4.88 -11.26
C VAL A 99 -8.19 -4.42 -10.70
N LEU A 100 -7.28 -3.93 -11.54
CA LEU A 100 -5.97 -3.45 -11.11
C LEU A 100 -6.06 -2.26 -10.15
N THR A 101 -6.85 -1.24 -10.49
CA THR A 101 -6.99 -0.03 -9.65
C THR A 101 -7.76 -0.30 -8.36
N SER A 102 -8.74 -1.21 -8.37
CA SER A 102 -9.46 -1.62 -7.16
C SER A 102 -8.56 -2.40 -6.21
N ASN A 103 -7.73 -3.31 -6.72
CA ASN A 103 -6.75 -4.02 -5.89
C ASN A 103 -5.70 -3.06 -5.32
N LEU A 104 -5.26 -2.05 -6.10
CA LEU A 104 -4.36 -1.03 -5.60
C LEU A 104 -4.99 -0.24 -4.44
N ALA A 105 -6.24 0.23 -4.61
CA ALA A 105 -6.97 0.93 -3.56
C ALA A 105 -7.16 0.07 -2.30
N GLN A 106 -7.50 -1.22 -2.47
CA GLN A 106 -7.65 -2.17 -1.35
C GLN A 106 -6.34 -2.40 -0.61
N ALA A 107 -5.22 -2.57 -1.32
CA ALA A 107 -3.90 -2.72 -0.71
C ALA A 107 -3.48 -1.45 0.05
N MET A 108 -3.73 -0.26 -0.52
CA MET A 108 -3.49 1.01 0.15
C MET A 108 -4.34 1.17 1.41
N GLN A 109 -5.63 0.78 1.36
CA GLN A 109 -6.51 0.79 2.53
C GLN A 109 -6.04 -0.19 3.61
N ALA A 110 -5.56 -1.38 3.24
CA ALA A 110 -5.01 -2.34 4.18
C ALA A 110 -3.77 -1.78 4.88
N PHE A 111 -2.83 -1.19 4.13
CA PHE A 111 -1.68 -0.48 4.70
C PHE A 111 -2.12 0.61 5.69
N ARG A 112 -3.07 1.46 5.29
CA ARG A 112 -3.60 2.55 6.11
C ARG A 112 -4.14 2.04 7.45
N LEU A 113 -4.91 0.96 7.45
CA LEU A 113 -5.45 0.37 8.67
C LEU A 113 -4.33 -0.17 9.56
N LEU A 114 -3.38 -0.91 8.98
CA LEU A 114 -2.27 -1.50 9.73
C LEU A 114 -1.39 -0.43 10.39
N ILE A 115 -1.06 0.65 9.66
CA ILE A 115 -0.20 1.72 10.19
C ILE A 115 -0.91 2.52 11.28
N LEU A 116 -2.22 2.79 11.14
CA LEU A 116 -3.01 3.48 12.17
C LEU A 116 -3.20 2.65 13.44
N HIS A 117 -3.13 1.33 13.33
CA HIS A 117 -3.16 0.43 14.49
C HIS A 117 -1.76 0.14 15.08
N GLY A 118 -0.70 0.74 14.55
CA GLY A 118 0.67 0.55 15.03
C GLY A 118 1.29 -0.79 14.67
N PHE A 119 0.76 -1.49 13.66
CA PHE A 119 1.30 -2.76 13.17
C PHE A 119 2.38 -2.52 12.12
N GLU A 120 3.48 -1.92 12.53
CA GLU A 120 4.54 -1.37 11.66
C GLU A 120 5.11 -2.41 10.67
N SER A 121 5.54 -3.58 11.14
CA SER A 121 6.10 -4.62 10.26
C SER A 121 5.07 -5.13 9.23
N GLN A 122 3.82 -5.33 9.67
CA GLN A 122 2.72 -5.77 8.81
C GLN A 122 2.34 -4.68 7.81
N ALA A 123 2.36 -3.40 8.22
CA ALA A 123 2.11 -2.26 7.35
C ALA A 123 3.17 -2.22 6.23
N ARG A 124 4.47 -2.32 6.54
CA ARG A 124 5.52 -2.35 5.51
C ARG A 124 5.37 -3.53 4.54
N ALA A 125 5.03 -4.71 5.06
CA ALA A 125 4.75 -5.87 4.21
C ALA A 125 3.55 -5.63 3.28
N ALA A 126 2.47 -5.05 3.81
CA ALA A 126 1.30 -4.68 3.00
C ALA A 126 1.65 -3.61 1.95
N PHE A 127 2.49 -2.64 2.29
CA PHE A 127 2.92 -1.60 1.36
C PHE A 127 3.80 -2.14 0.23
N ARG A 128 4.58 -3.21 0.44
CA ARG A 128 5.22 -3.91 -0.68
C ARG A 128 4.21 -4.46 -1.69
N GLY A 129 3.05 -4.91 -1.22
CA GLY A 129 1.92 -5.26 -2.09
C GLY A 129 1.42 -4.06 -2.90
N VAL A 130 1.32 -2.87 -2.29
CA VAL A 130 0.99 -1.61 -2.98
C VAL A 130 2.01 -1.33 -4.09
N VAL A 131 3.30 -1.45 -3.81
CA VAL A 131 4.39 -1.27 -4.79
C VAL A 131 4.25 -2.23 -5.96
N GLU A 132 4.08 -3.52 -5.71
CA GLU A 132 4.00 -4.52 -6.76
C GLU A 132 2.76 -4.33 -7.66
N ILE A 133 1.62 -3.98 -7.06
CA ILE A 133 0.40 -3.69 -7.82
C ILE A 133 0.56 -2.41 -8.64
N ALA A 134 1.12 -1.33 -8.06
CA ALA A 134 1.31 -0.06 -8.74
C ALA A 134 2.27 -0.19 -9.94
N ASP A 135 3.42 -0.84 -9.76
CA ASP A 135 4.37 -1.12 -10.84
C ASP A 135 3.70 -1.92 -11.97
N LEU A 136 2.89 -2.93 -11.61
CA LEU A 136 2.14 -3.72 -12.59
C LEU A 136 1.09 -2.87 -13.32
N VAL A 137 0.33 -2.02 -12.63
CA VAL A 137 -0.65 -1.11 -13.27
C VAL A 137 0.06 -0.22 -14.28
N ILE A 138 1.19 0.39 -13.89
CA ILE A 138 2.00 1.24 -14.77
C ILE A 138 2.40 0.47 -16.02
N MET A 139 2.98 -0.73 -15.87
CA MET A 139 3.46 -1.50 -17.03
C MET A 139 2.33 -2.04 -17.92
N VAL A 140 1.17 -2.38 -17.36
CA VAL A 140 -0.01 -2.80 -18.14
C VAL A 140 -0.59 -1.65 -18.99
N LEU A 141 -0.41 -0.40 -18.55
CA LEU A 141 -0.78 0.80 -19.32
C LEU A 141 0.33 1.21 -20.32
N ALA A 142 1.60 1.04 -19.91
CA ALA A 142 2.74 1.46 -20.69
C ALA A 142 3.04 0.53 -21.87
N ASP A 143 2.82 -0.78 -21.73
CA ASP A 143 3.26 -1.78 -22.70
C ASP A 143 2.16 -2.79 -23.05
N GLU A 144 1.90 -2.94 -24.34
CA GLU A 144 0.87 -3.84 -24.85
C GLU A 144 1.28 -5.31 -24.64
N VAL A 145 2.58 -5.62 -24.70
CA VAL A 145 3.07 -6.99 -24.48
C VAL A 145 2.80 -7.40 -23.02
N THR A 146 3.09 -6.52 -22.07
CA THR A 146 2.77 -6.71 -20.65
C THR A 146 1.26 -6.84 -20.43
N TYR A 147 0.44 -5.98 -21.04
CA TYR A 147 -1.02 -6.11 -20.99
C TYR A 147 -1.47 -7.51 -21.45
N ARG A 148 -0.99 -7.96 -22.63
CA ARG A 148 -1.35 -9.26 -23.20
C ARG A 148 -0.88 -10.42 -22.33
N ALA A 149 0.29 -10.30 -21.71
CA ALA A 149 0.77 -11.28 -20.75
C ALA A 149 -0.12 -11.33 -19.50
N TYR A 150 -0.54 -10.17 -18.98
CA TYR A 150 -1.38 -10.08 -17.79
C TYR A 150 -2.76 -10.73 -17.98
N VAL A 151 -3.40 -10.49 -19.12
CA VAL A 151 -4.76 -11.01 -19.39
C VAL A 151 -4.79 -12.45 -19.90
N LYS A 152 -3.63 -13.10 -20.05
CA LYS A 152 -3.56 -14.46 -20.58
C LYS A 152 -4.17 -15.46 -19.59
N SER A 153 -5.20 -16.17 -20.04
CA SER A 153 -5.87 -17.20 -19.24
C SER A 153 -5.21 -18.57 -19.40
N PHE A 154 -5.27 -19.38 -18.35
CA PHE A 154 -4.75 -20.74 -18.29
C PHE A 154 -5.78 -21.66 -17.64
N GLU A 155 -5.92 -22.89 -18.15
CA GLU A 155 -6.72 -23.93 -17.50
C GLU A 155 -5.91 -24.65 -16.40
N ASP A 156 -4.60 -24.81 -16.61
CA ASP A 156 -3.67 -25.43 -15.66
C ASP A 156 -3.01 -24.38 -14.75
N GLY A 157 -3.09 -24.60 -13.44
CA GLY A 157 -2.47 -23.75 -12.43
C GLY A 157 -0.94 -23.72 -12.52
N LYS A 158 -0.30 -24.84 -12.91
CA LYS A 158 1.17 -24.88 -13.06
C LYS A 158 1.62 -24.02 -14.26
N ALA A 159 0.94 -24.14 -15.40
CA ALA A 159 1.16 -23.28 -16.56
C ALA A 159 0.91 -21.79 -16.23
N SER A 160 -0.15 -21.49 -15.47
CA SER A 160 -0.43 -20.14 -14.98
C SER A 160 0.73 -19.57 -14.17
N TYR A 161 1.22 -20.33 -13.18
CA TYR A 161 2.33 -19.90 -12.33
C TYR A 161 3.64 -19.73 -13.11
N GLN A 162 3.95 -20.65 -14.04
CA GLN A 162 5.15 -20.54 -14.88
C GLN A 162 5.10 -19.30 -15.78
N HIS A 163 3.93 -19.00 -16.36
CA HIS A 163 3.73 -17.79 -17.15
C HIS A 163 3.87 -16.52 -16.29
N TRP A 164 3.21 -16.48 -15.12
CA TRP A 164 3.37 -15.38 -14.18
C TRP A 164 4.84 -15.17 -13.79
N LYS A 165 5.54 -16.23 -13.40
CA LYS A 165 6.95 -16.15 -12.98
C LYS A 165 7.84 -15.56 -14.07
N LYS A 166 7.60 -15.95 -15.32
CA LYS A 166 8.39 -15.53 -16.49
C LYS A 166 8.10 -14.09 -16.94
N HIS A 167 6.86 -13.63 -16.84
CA HIS A 167 6.44 -12.39 -17.48
C HIS A 167 5.97 -11.30 -16.52
N LEU A 168 5.51 -11.66 -15.32
CA LEU A 168 4.78 -10.79 -14.41
C LEU A 168 5.30 -10.85 -12.97
N SER A 169 6.39 -11.56 -12.72
CA SER A 169 6.99 -11.58 -11.38
C SER A 169 7.52 -10.19 -11.02
N PRO A 170 7.55 -9.82 -9.72
CA PRO A 170 7.94 -8.48 -9.31
C PRO A 170 9.29 -8.01 -9.86
N GLY A 171 10.28 -8.92 -9.95
CA GLY A 171 11.59 -8.62 -10.53
C GLY A 171 11.53 -8.33 -12.04
N VAL A 172 10.71 -9.07 -12.79
CA VAL A 172 10.54 -8.86 -14.24
C VAL A 172 9.83 -7.53 -14.51
N ILE A 173 8.76 -7.24 -13.76
CA ILE A 173 8.02 -5.98 -13.89
C ILE A 173 8.92 -4.79 -13.54
N ARG A 174 9.68 -4.86 -12.44
CA ARG A 174 10.60 -3.78 -12.05
C ARG A 174 11.70 -3.54 -13.07
N ALA A 175 12.34 -4.60 -13.59
CA ALA A 175 13.35 -4.45 -14.64
C ALA A 175 12.75 -3.82 -15.91
N SER A 176 11.52 -4.19 -16.27
CA SER A 176 10.83 -3.59 -17.42
C SER A 176 10.47 -2.12 -17.17
N LEU A 177 10.05 -1.80 -15.95
CA LEU A 177 9.73 -0.44 -15.53
C LEU A 177 10.96 0.44 -15.52
N SER A 178 12.09 0.01 -14.93
CA SER A 178 13.37 0.74 -14.97
C SER A 178 13.77 1.07 -16.41
N LYS A 179 13.69 0.10 -17.31
CA LYS A 179 13.99 0.34 -18.73
C LYS A 179 13.04 1.37 -19.34
N PHE A 180 11.75 1.24 -19.10
CA PHE A 180 10.75 2.18 -19.59
C PHE A 180 10.97 3.60 -19.04
N GLU A 181 11.32 3.75 -17.76
CA GLU A 181 11.58 5.06 -17.14
C GLU A 181 12.91 5.69 -17.60
N ALA A 182 13.90 4.88 -17.98
CA ALA A 182 15.12 5.37 -18.63
C ALA A 182 14.83 6.00 -19.99
N ASP A 183 13.92 5.40 -20.77
CA ASP A 183 13.52 5.88 -22.10
C ASP A 183 12.52 7.06 -22.04
N ASP A 184 11.63 7.09 -21.05
CA ASP A 184 10.60 8.11 -20.87
C ASP A 184 10.55 8.65 -19.43
N ARG A 185 11.48 9.54 -19.08
CA ARG A 185 11.60 10.09 -17.73
C ARG A 185 10.39 10.95 -17.32
N ILE A 186 10.06 10.91 -16.04
CA ILE A 186 9.23 11.95 -15.39
C ILE A 186 10.19 12.96 -14.80
N ALA A 187 9.97 14.24 -15.09
CA ALA A 187 10.66 15.30 -14.41
C ALA A 187 10.10 15.41 -13.00
N ILE A 188 10.95 15.21 -12.00
CA ILE A 188 10.65 15.48 -10.60
C ILE A 188 11.64 16.56 -10.12
N PRO A 189 11.20 17.55 -9.32
CA PRO A 189 12.06 18.66 -8.94
C PRO A 189 12.90 18.31 -7.69
N ILE A 190 13.52 17.13 -7.73
CA ILE A 190 14.47 16.63 -6.74
C ILE A 190 15.65 16.02 -7.49
N ASP A 191 16.86 16.12 -6.92
CA ASP A 191 18.11 15.65 -7.53
C ASP A 191 18.30 14.13 -7.35
N MET A 192 17.25 13.38 -7.69
CA MET A 192 17.22 11.92 -7.73
C MET A 192 16.32 11.50 -8.89
N THR A 193 16.64 10.38 -9.51
CA THR A 193 15.79 9.76 -10.52
C THR A 193 14.64 8.98 -9.85
N PRO A 194 13.50 8.81 -10.55
CA PRO A 194 12.43 7.91 -10.10
C PRO A 194 12.90 6.50 -9.73
N GLU A 195 13.89 5.97 -10.45
CA GLU A 195 14.46 4.65 -10.20
C GLU A 195 15.22 4.58 -8.86
N GLU A 196 16.04 5.58 -8.57
CA GLU A 196 16.77 5.68 -7.29
C GLU A 196 15.79 5.73 -6.12
N LEU A 197 14.76 6.57 -6.21
CA LEU A 197 13.73 6.69 -5.17
C LEU A 197 12.96 5.37 -4.96
N ARG A 198 12.62 4.65 -6.03
CA ARG A 198 11.98 3.33 -5.93
C ARG A 198 12.90 2.30 -5.28
N LYS A 199 14.19 2.29 -5.64
CA LYS A 199 15.18 1.37 -5.07
C LYS A 199 15.36 1.60 -3.58
N ASP A 200 15.50 2.86 -3.17
CA ASP A 200 15.67 3.24 -1.78
C ASP A 200 14.44 2.91 -0.93
N ASN A 201 13.24 3.23 -1.44
CA ASN A 201 12.01 2.85 -0.75
C ASN A 201 11.86 1.32 -0.64
N TYR A 202 12.18 0.57 -1.70
CA TYR A 202 12.12 -0.89 -1.64
C TYR A 202 13.11 -1.46 -0.62
N ALA A 203 14.30 -0.88 -0.49
CA ALA A 203 15.28 -1.25 0.52
C ALA A 203 14.75 -0.97 1.94
N TRP A 204 14.18 0.22 2.18
CA TRP A 204 13.54 0.61 3.43
C TRP A 204 12.44 -0.38 3.86
N LEU A 205 11.54 -0.71 2.94
CA LEU A 205 10.44 -1.64 3.18
C LEU A 205 10.94 -3.07 3.43
N SER A 206 12.02 -3.48 2.77
CA SER A 206 12.54 -4.85 2.86
C SER A 206 13.25 -5.15 4.18
N ARG A 207 13.83 -4.14 4.85
CA ARG A 207 14.54 -4.30 6.14
C ARG A 207 13.68 -4.94 7.24
N PHE A 208 12.35 -4.81 7.17
CA PHE A 208 11.41 -5.29 8.20
C PHE A 208 10.62 -6.54 7.78
N VAL A 209 10.78 -7.00 6.54
CA VAL A 209 10.15 -8.23 6.04
C VAL A 209 10.99 -9.46 6.34
N HIS A 210 12.30 -9.28 6.47
CA HIS A 210 13.15 -10.26 7.12
C HIS A 210 12.99 -10.01 8.63
N VAL A 211 12.80 -11.06 9.43
CA VAL A 211 12.58 -10.97 10.89
C VAL A 211 13.87 -10.53 11.60
N ASP A 212 14.32 -9.33 11.26
CA ASP A 212 15.49 -8.70 11.83
C ASP A 212 15.12 -8.25 13.25
N TYR A 213 15.92 -8.67 14.21
CA TYR A 213 15.63 -8.47 15.63
C TYR A 213 15.58 -6.98 15.98
N ALA A 214 16.52 -6.17 15.47
CA ALA A 214 16.57 -4.74 15.73
C ALA A 214 15.33 -4.06 15.14
N ALA A 215 14.97 -4.38 13.91
CA ALA A 215 13.76 -3.88 13.26
C ALA A 215 12.48 -4.21 14.05
N HIS A 216 12.35 -5.43 14.59
CA HIS A 216 11.14 -5.86 15.32
C HIS A 216 11.04 -5.27 16.73
N VAL A 217 12.15 -5.15 17.44
CA VAL A 217 12.20 -4.45 18.74
C VAL A 217 11.76 -3.00 18.57
N VAL A 218 12.28 -2.36 17.53
CA VAL A 218 12.01 -0.97 17.21
C VAL A 218 10.55 -0.75 16.76
N ALA A 219 9.98 -1.68 15.99
CA ALA A 219 8.56 -1.70 15.64
C ALA A 219 7.64 -1.92 16.86
N ALA A 220 8.08 -2.72 17.84
CA ALA A 220 7.33 -2.97 19.06
C ALA A 220 7.44 -1.82 20.09
N HIS A 221 8.53 -1.04 20.05
CA HIS A 221 8.88 -0.03 21.05
C HIS A 221 9.34 1.29 20.40
N PRO A 222 8.43 2.04 19.75
CA PRO A 222 8.79 3.33 19.16
C PRO A 222 9.10 4.37 20.23
N SER A 223 10.15 5.17 20.01
CA SER A 223 10.54 6.34 20.80
C SER A 223 9.84 7.60 20.30
N HIS A 224 9.54 8.55 21.20
CA HIS A 224 9.15 9.92 20.83
C HIS A 224 10.36 10.85 20.64
N PRO A 225 10.20 12.00 19.95
CA PRO A 225 11.24 13.01 19.76
C PRO A 225 11.81 13.59 21.06
N ASP A 226 11.05 13.54 22.15
CA ASP A 226 11.44 14.03 23.47
C ASP A 226 12.27 13.01 24.28
N GLY A 227 12.58 11.85 23.69
CA GLY A 227 13.34 10.77 24.34
C GLY A 227 12.54 9.98 25.38
N GLN A 228 11.24 10.26 25.56
CA GLN A 228 10.41 9.47 26.44
C GLN A 228 9.95 8.19 25.75
N TRP A 229 10.21 7.06 26.41
CA TRP A 229 9.70 5.76 26.00
C TRP A 229 8.21 5.69 26.29
N GLN A 230 7.38 5.42 25.28
CA GLN A 230 5.97 5.15 25.52
C GLN A 230 5.80 3.87 26.34
N ARG A 231 4.73 3.81 27.14
CA ARG A 231 4.28 2.55 27.74
C ARG A 231 4.10 1.52 26.61
N LEU A 232 4.61 0.32 26.85
CA LEU A 232 4.40 -0.84 26.00
C LEU A 232 2.91 -0.97 25.64
N ALA A 233 2.61 -0.89 24.34
CA ALA A 233 1.28 -1.18 23.83
C ALA A 233 1.21 -2.66 23.48
N MET A 234 0.11 -3.31 23.83
CA MET A 234 0.06 -4.78 23.90
C MET A 234 0.30 -5.48 22.55
N LEU A 235 -0.01 -4.80 21.44
CA LEU A 235 0.14 -5.32 20.07
C LEU A 235 0.92 -4.39 19.13
N GLY A 236 1.68 -3.43 19.66
CA GLY A 236 2.41 -2.44 18.86
C GLY A 236 1.84 -1.03 18.96
N ASN A 237 2.60 -0.06 18.43
CA ASN A 237 2.44 1.36 18.75
C ASN A 237 2.82 2.24 17.54
N VAL A 238 2.44 3.53 17.58
CA VAL A 238 2.71 4.50 16.52
C VAL A 238 3.71 5.53 17.02
N GLY A 239 4.77 5.77 16.24
CA GLY A 239 5.78 6.80 16.53
C GLY A 239 6.57 7.20 15.30
N GLU A 240 7.80 7.67 15.50
CA GLU A 240 8.63 8.24 14.42
C GLU A 240 8.85 7.28 13.25
N ILE A 241 8.91 5.99 13.52
CA ILE A 241 9.16 5.00 12.49
C ILE A 241 7.94 4.76 11.62
N SER A 242 6.74 4.89 12.18
CA SER A 242 5.51 4.88 11.41
C SER A 242 5.38 6.12 10.53
N LYS A 243 5.83 7.29 11.03
CA LYS A 243 5.93 8.51 10.21
C LYS A 243 6.92 8.31 9.05
N ALA A 244 8.11 7.80 9.33
CA ALA A 244 9.12 7.53 8.31
C ALA A 244 8.62 6.52 7.26
N THR A 245 7.96 5.44 7.68
CA THR A 245 7.32 4.49 6.75
C THR A 245 6.27 5.17 5.88
N LEU A 246 5.45 6.03 6.46
CA LEU A 246 4.43 6.76 5.71
C LEU A 246 5.06 7.74 4.72
N ALA A 247 6.10 8.48 5.10
CA ALA A 247 6.84 9.40 4.24
C ALA A 247 7.50 8.68 3.05
N HIS A 248 8.19 7.56 3.28
CA HIS A 248 8.79 6.73 2.22
C HIS A 248 7.72 6.16 1.27
N SER A 249 6.62 5.70 1.84
CA SER A 249 5.46 5.20 1.09
C SER A 249 4.86 6.28 0.18
N LEU A 250 4.78 7.51 0.70
CA LEU A 250 4.24 8.67 0.02
C LEU A 250 5.05 9.09 -1.20
N ILE A 251 6.39 9.12 -1.11
CA ILE A 251 7.27 9.37 -2.28
C ILE A 251 6.96 8.40 -3.40
N TYR A 252 6.89 7.11 -3.07
CA TYR A 252 6.65 6.10 -4.07
C TYR A 252 5.28 6.25 -4.72
N LEU A 253 4.24 6.55 -3.93
CA LEU A 253 2.91 6.82 -4.44
C LEU A 253 2.90 8.06 -5.34
N TRP A 254 3.58 9.12 -4.95
CA TRP A 254 3.68 10.35 -5.74
C TRP A 254 4.22 10.09 -7.14
N ILE A 255 5.39 9.47 -7.25
CA ILE A 255 6.03 9.15 -8.53
C ILE A 255 5.14 8.20 -9.36
N SER A 256 4.55 7.21 -8.70
CA SER A 256 3.65 6.25 -9.37
C SER A 256 2.38 6.91 -9.88
N LEU A 257 1.79 7.83 -9.12
CA LEU A 257 0.60 8.57 -9.52
C LEU A 257 0.89 9.55 -10.66
N LEU A 258 2.02 10.27 -10.63
CA LEU A 258 2.47 11.09 -11.76
C LEU A 258 2.62 10.25 -13.04
N ARG A 259 3.17 9.05 -12.91
CA ARG A 259 3.31 8.12 -14.03
C ARG A 259 1.98 7.64 -14.58
N LEU A 260 1.08 7.23 -13.68
CA LEU A 260 -0.26 6.80 -14.06
C LEU A 260 -1.00 7.94 -14.76
N GLU A 261 -0.96 9.16 -14.23
CA GLU A 261 -1.55 10.32 -14.89
C GLU A 261 -0.98 10.51 -16.30
N LYS A 262 0.35 10.56 -16.46
CA LYS A 262 0.99 10.73 -17.76
C LYS A 262 0.51 9.68 -18.76
N LEU A 263 0.47 8.41 -18.37
CA LEU A 263 0.01 7.32 -19.23
C LEU A 263 -1.47 7.44 -19.60
N LEU A 264 -2.34 7.68 -18.61
CA LEU A 264 -3.78 7.78 -18.82
C LEU A 264 -4.13 8.94 -19.77
N PHE A 265 -3.49 10.10 -19.59
CA PHE A 265 -3.76 11.27 -20.42
C PHE A 265 -3.06 11.22 -21.78
N ALA A 266 -1.74 10.97 -21.82
CA ALA A 266 -0.98 11.05 -23.06
C ALA A 266 -1.18 9.83 -23.97
N LYS A 267 -1.33 8.63 -23.39
CA LYS A 267 -1.41 7.37 -24.14
C LYS A 267 -2.84 6.86 -24.29
N HIS A 268 -3.70 7.06 -23.30
CA HIS A 268 -5.05 6.52 -23.30
C HIS A 268 -6.16 7.56 -23.52
N GLY A 269 -5.81 8.84 -23.71
CA GLY A 269 -6.76 9.88 -24.11
C GLY A 269 -7.85 10.16 -23.07
N TRP A 270 -7.52 10.03 -21.78
CA TRP A 270 -8.47 10.27 -20.68
C TRP A 270 -9.02 11.69 -20.64
N ASP A 271 -8.31 12.65 -21.22
CA ASP A 271 -8.77 14.03 -21.40
C ASP A 271 -10.07 14.14 -22.19
N ARG A 272 -10.31 13.22 -23.13
CA ARG A 272 -11.51 13.18 -23.99
C ARG A 272 -12.64 12.37 -23.38
N LEU A 273 -12.32 11.44 -22.49
CA LEU A 273 -13.28 10.53 -21.86
C LEU A 273 -13.90 11.12 -20.59
N ARG A 274 -13.21 12.07 -19.94
CA ARG A 274 -13.70 12.77 -18.75
C ARG A 274 -14.30 14.11 -19.13
N GLY A 275 -15.54 14.38 -18.68
CA GLY A 275 -16.13 15.71 -18.78
C GLY A 275 -15.28 16.78 -18.06
N ASP A 276 -15.37 18.03 -18.50
CA ASP A 276 -14.47 19.12 -18.08
C ASP A 276 -14.28 19.25 -16.57
N ARG A 277 -15.37 19.14 -15.80
CA ARG A 277 -15.33 19.23 -14.33
C ARG A 277 -14.52 18.10 -13.68
N ASN A 278 -14.71 16.87 -14.12
CA ASN A 278 -14.00 15.70 -13.60
C ASN A 278 -12.52 15.68 -14.01
N ARG A 279 -12.23 16.24 -15.19
CA ARG A 279 -10.86 16.45 -15.68
C ARG A 279 -10.11 17.47 -14.82
N THR A 280 -10.72 18.63 -14.57
CA THR A 280 -10.13 19.68 -13.72
C THR A 280 -9.90 19.18 -12.30
N TRP A 281 -10.85 18.41 -11.74
CA TRP A 281 -10.72 17.85 -10.38
C TRP A 281 -9.62 16.79 -10.27
N PHE A 282 -9.47 15.91 -11.26
CA PHE A 282 -8.39 14.93 -11.28
C PHE A 282 -7.01 15.59 -11.37
N ARG A 283 -6.86 16.57 -12.27
CA ARG A 283 -5.61 17.34 -12.43
C ARG A 283 -5.31 18.21 -11.22
N TYR A 284 -6.34 18.81 -10.61
CA TYR A 284 -6.19 19.58 -9.38
C TYR A 284 -5.65 18.70 -8.26
N ARG A 285 -6.19 17.49 -8.05
CA ARG A 285 -5.66 16.57 -7.04
C ARG A 285 -4.24 16.13 -7.34
N ALA A 286 -3.91 15.85 -8.60
CA ALA A 286 -2.55 15.47 -8.97
C ALA A 286 -1.55 16.62 -8.71
N ARG A 287 -1.92 17.86 -9.05
CA ARG A 287 -1.10 19.06 -8.78
C ARG A 287 -1.04 19.42 -7.30
N ALA A 288 -2.16 19.30 -6.58
CA ALA A 288 -2.19 19.54 -5.14
C ALA A 288 -1.34 18.50 -4.41
N LEU A 289 -1.40 17.22 -4.84
CA LEU A 289 -0.48 16.19 -4.35
C LEU A 289 0.96 16.57 -4.66
N ASP A 290 1.28 16.98 -5.88
CA ASP A 290 2.62 17.42 -6.30
C ASP A 290 3.15 18.55 -5.40
N GLU A 291 2.39 19.64 -5.25
CA GLU A 291 2.74 20.79 -4.40
C GLU A 291 2.87 20.39 -2.92
N LEU A 292 1.96 19.54 -2.41
CA LEU A 292 2.00 19.10 -1.02
C LEU A 292 3.16 18.13 -0.75
N PHE A 293 3.51 17.28 -1.72
CA PHE A 293 4.67 16.42 -1.66
C PHE A 293 5.95 17.24 -1.66
N LEU A 294 6.05 18.26 -2.52
CA LEU A 294 7.20 19.16 -2.58
C LEU A 294 7.32 20.08 -1.37
N ALA A 295 6.23 20.44 -0.73
CA ALA A 295 6.25 21.26 0.47
C ALA A 295 6.69 20.48 1.74
N TYR A 296 6.48 19.16 1.77
CA TYR A 296 6.71 18.35 2.98
C TYR A 296 7.90 17.40 2.90
N LEU A 297 8.21 16.84 1.73
CA LEU A 297 9.23 15.80 1.62
C LEU A 297 10.67 16.31 1.71
N PRO A 298 11.06 17.45 1.10
CA PRO A 298 12.41 17.97 1.24
C PRO A 298 12.78 18.26 2.71
N THR A 299 11.87 18.90 3.45
CA THR A 299 12.04 19.20 4.89
C THR A 299 12.13 17.93 5.72
N PHE A 300 11.31 16.90 5.44
CA PHE A 300 11.40 15.62 6.14
C PHE A 300 12.76 14.93 5.92
N TRP A 301 13.35 14.98 4.72
CA TRP A 301 14.66 14.37 4.45
C TRP A 301 15.83 15.17 5.01
N GLU A 302 15.71 16.49 5.10
CA GLU A 302 16.71 17.35 5.76
C GLU A 302 16.69 17.16 7.28
N GLU A 303 15.52 16.91 7.88
CA GLU A 303 15.34 16.74 9.33
C GLU A 303 15.54 15.28 9.80
N ASP A 304 15.18 14.29 8.97
CA ASP A 304 15.29 12.84 9.25
C ASP A 304 16.09 12.12 8.15
N PRO A 305 17.42 12.32 8.05
CA PRO A 305 18.24 11.64 7.06
C PRO A 305 18.08 10.12 7.21
N PRO A 306 17.94 9.36 6.11
CA PRO A 306 17.68 7.93 6.17
C PRO A 306 18.75 7.24 7.03
N LEU A 307 18.30 6.65 8.14
CA LEU A 307 19.18 5.93 9.08
C LEU A 307 20.03 4.91 8.31
N GLY A 308 21.33 5.17 8.26
CA GLY A 308 22.36 4.28 7.71
C GLY A 308 22.89 4.63 6.31
N LEU A 309 23.11 5.91 5.99
CA LEU A 309 24.03 6.32 4.90
C LEU A 309 25.39 6.83 5.39
N ASP A 310 25.63 6.82 6.71
CA ASP A 310 26.98 6.97 7.28
C ASP A 310 27.39 5.62 7.91
N GLY A 311 28.10 4.80 7.12
CA GLY A 311 28.64 3.50 7.55
C GLY A 311 28.96 2.56 6.39
#